data_AF-A0A2V9CUA0-F1
#
_entry.id   AF-A0A2V9CUA0-F1
#
_cell.length_a   1.000
_cell.length_b   1.000
_cell.length_c   1.000
_cell.angle_alpha   90.00
_cell.angle_beta   90.00
_cell.angle_gamma   90.00
#
_symmetry.space_group_name_H-M   'P 1'
#
loop_
_entity.id
_entity.type
_entity.pdbx_description
1 polymer ?
#
loop_
_entity_poly.entity_id
_entity_poly.type
_entity_poly.pdbx_seq_one_letter_code
_entity_poly.pdbx_strand_id
1 'polypeptide(L)'
;MTGIRVEHLGPNRSGKTLMNAIFAWEAYNRGRDVYCTCPEDDQGRFDCILNFAHEHFDVSRPMEQDIYNCYLMTDESVEFLDARGSMKKTTKDFGYFGYQVLKRDIEWHYDTVLHENIDRRIRLSPEYQIKTERVPRDVQKPLVAVRVSVSSRWNVGARSFILEEPWRFFPLYNDWVRVTPMEIA
;
A
#
# COMPACT_ATOMS: atom_id res chain seq x y z
N MET A 1 13.74 -11.66 -11.28
CA MET A 1 12.94 -11.97 -10.08
C MET A 1 13.16 -10.88 -9.06
N THR A 2 12.31 -9.86 -9.17
CA THR A 2 12.19 -8.68 -8.32
C THR A 2 11.00 -8.76 -7.36
N GLY A 3 10.27 -9.87 -7.35
CA GLY A 3 9.12 -10.05 -6.48
C GLY A 3 9.48 -9.77 -5.03
N ILE A 4 8.63 -8.99 -4.36
CA ILE A 4 8.82 -8.52 -3.00
C ILE A 4 7.46 -8.27 -2.35
N ARG A 5 7.41 -8.39 -1.03
CA ARG A 5 6.29 -7.98 -0.18
C ARG A 5 6.73 -6.80 0.67
N VAL A 6 5.96 -5.74 0.62
CA VAL A 6 6.25 -4.50 1.33
C VAL A 6 5.04 -4.11 2.17
N GLU A 7 5.25 -4.06 3.49
CA GLU A 7 4.23 -3.58 4.42
C GLU A 7 4.39 -2.08 4.65
N HIS A 8 3.33 -1.31 4.43
CA HIS A 8 3.26 0.11 4.76
C HIS A 8 2.53 0.28 6.09
N LEU A 9 3.22 0.85 7.08
CA LEU A 9 2.72 0.98 8.45
C LEU A 9 2.68 2.44 8.89
N GLY A 10 1.63 2.82 9.60
CA GLY A 10 1.46 4.18 10.12
C GLY A 10 -0.01 4.51 10.40
N PRO A 11 -0.29 5.53 11.21
CA PRO A 11 -1.65 5.95 11.48
C PRO A 11 -2.37 6.45 10.21
N ASN A 12 -3.68 6.59 10.28
CA ASN A 12 -4.42 7.22 9.18
C ASN A 12 -3.88 8.63 8.92
N ARG A 13 -3.78 9.00 7.64
CA ARG A 13 -3.23 10.29 7.18
C ARG A 13 -1.71 10.47 7.42
N SER A 14 -0.96 9.39 7.64
CA SER A 14 0.50 9.43 7.82
C SER A 14 1.30 9.47 6.52
N GLY A 15 0.68 9.19 5.37
CA GLY A 15 1.36 9.07 4.07
C GLY A 15 1.59 7.63 3.60
N LYS A 16 0.93 6.62 4.17
CA LYS A 16 1.01 5.22 3.69
C LYS A 16 0.58 5.09 2.22
N THR A 17 -0.64 5.53 1.90
CA THR A 17 -1.21 5.51 0.54
C THR A 17 -0.36 6.34 -0.43
N LEU A 18 0.19 7.47 0.02
CA LEU A 18 1.15 8.26 -0.77
C LEU A 18 2.38 7.43 -1.16
N MET A 19 2.99 6.74 -0.19
CA MET A 19 4.16 5.89 -0.49
C MET A 19 3.78 4.74 -1.42
N ASN A 20 2.63 4.09 -1.23
CA ASN A 20 2.11 3.10 -2.18
C ASN A 20 2.00 3.69 -3.59
N ALA A 21 1.35 4.84 -3.74
CA ALA A 21 1.16 5.50 -5.04
C ALA A 21 2.48 5.86 -5.73
N ILE A 22 3.51 6.28 -4.98
CA ILE A 22 4.85 6.54 -5.54
C ILE A 22 5.47 5.25 -6.11
N PHE A 23 5.40 4.14 -5.39
CA PHE A 23 5.92 2.86 -5.90
C PHE A 23 5.10 2.31 -7.09
N ALA A 24 3.78 2.48 -7.04
CA ALA A 24 2.89 2.14 -8.14
C ALA A 24 3.24 2.93 -9.42
N TRP A 25 3.47 4.24 -9.27
CA TRP A 25 3.87 5.13 -10.36
C TRP A 25 5.24 4.76 -10.94
N GLU A 26 6.21 4.43 -10.09
CA GLU A 26 7.52 3.91 -10.51
C GLU A 26 7.39 2.61 -11.30
N ALA A 27 6.55 1.67 -10.86
CA ALA A 27 6.30 0.42 -11.57
C ALA A 27 5.64 0.67 -12.94
N TYR A 28 4.64 1.55 -12.99
CA TYR A 28 3.98 1.98 -14.23
C TYR A 28 5.00 2.56 -15.23
N ASN A 29 5.86 3.48 -14.79
CA ASN A 29 6.89 4.09 -15.64
C ASN A 29 7.96 3.10 -16.13
N ARG A 30 8.12 1.96 -15.45
CA ARG A 30 8.98 0.85 -15.89
C ARG A 30 8.26 -0.11 -16.84
N GLY A 31 7.02 0.19 -17.22
CA GLY A 31 6.20 -0.62 -18.13
C GLY A 31 5.63 -1.88 -17.48
N ARG A 32 5.46 -1.90 -16.15
CA ARG A 32 4.79 -3.01 -15.45
C ARG A 32 3.31 -2.69 -15.29
N ASP A 33 2.49 -3.74 -15.34
CA ASP A 33 1.08 -3.64 -14.99
C ASP A 33 0.93 -3.27 -13.50
N VAL A 34 -0.04 -2.43 -13.21
CA VAL A 34 -0.34 -1.95 -11.86
C VAL A 34 -1.74 -2.41 -11.50
N TYR A 35 -1.86 -3.16 -10.41
CA TYR A 35 -3.11 -3.62 -9.85
C TYR A 35 -3.39 -2.90 -8.54
N CYS A 36 -4.64 -2.49 -8.31
CA CYS A 36 -5.06 -1.82 -7.08
C CYS A 36 -6.39 -2.38 -6.57
N THR A 37 -6.55 -2.48 -5.24
CA THR A 37 -7.82 -2.86 -4.60
C THR A 37 -8.73 -1.65 -4.41
N CYS A 38 -9.14 -1.03 -5.53
CA CYS A 38 -10.07 0.09 -5.49
C CYS A 38 -11.44 -0.39 -4.98
N PRO A 39 -12.05 0.30 -3.99
CA PRO A 39 -13.37 -0.05 -3.50
C PRO A 39 -14.43 0.14 -4.59
N GLU A 40 -15.43 -0.73 -4.57
CA GLU A 40 -16.57 -0.71 -5.48
C GLU A 40 -17.80 -0.20 -4.72
N ASP A 41 -18.55 0.73 -5.31
CA ASP A 41 -19.81 1.21 -4.74
C ASP A 41 -20.98 0.24 -5.02
N ASP A 42 -22.14 0.49 -4.40
CA ASP A 42 -23.34 -0.36 -4.57
C ASP A 42 -23.86 -0.42 -6.03
N GLN A 43 -23.34 0.42 -6.93
CA GLN A 43 -23.71 0.47 -8.35
C GLN A 43 -22.67 -0.20 -9.25
N GLY A 44 -21.63 -0.78 -8.67
CA GLY A 44 -20.55 -1.43 -9.40
C GLY A 44 -19.52 -0.48 -9.98
N ARG A 45 -19.46 0.78 -9.50
CA ARG A 45 -18.46 1.77 -9.93
C ARG A 45 -17.31 1.76 -8.96
N PHE A 46 -16.10 1.80 -9.50
CA PHE A 46 -14.89 1.84 -8.69
C PHE A 46 -14.54 3.28 -8.28
N ASP A 47 -14.32 3.50 -6.99
CA ASP A 47 -13.67 4.71 -6.48
C ASP A 47 -12.16 4.48 -6.56
N CYS A 48 -11.57 4.87 -7.69
CA CYS A 48 -10.16 4.61 -7.98
C CYS A 48 -9.25 5.35 -7.00
N ILE A 49 -8.35 4.60 -6.35
CA ILE A 49 -7.36 5.17 -5.44
C ILE A 49 -6.21 5.80 -6.23
N LEU A 50 -5.80 5.21 -7.35
CA LEU A 50 -4.73 5.72 -8.20
C LEU A 50 -5.30 6.55 -9.36
N ASN A 51 -4.68 7.69 -9.65
CA ASN A 51 -5.12 8.64 -10.68
C ASN A 51 -4.42 8.44 -12.04
N PHE A 52 -3.83 7.27 -12.27
CA PHE A 52 -3.21 6.87 -13.53
C PHE A 52 -3.65 5.45 -13.90
N ALA A 53 -3.27 4.97 -15.09
CA ALA A 53 -3.71 3.69 -15.58
C ALA A 53 -3.33 2.53 -14.64
N HIS A 54 -4.33 1.77 -14.21
CA HIS A 54 -4.20 0.58 -13.37
C HIS A 54 -5.40 -0.36 -13.62
N GLU A 55 -5.27 -1.60 -13.18
CA GLU A 55 -6.33 -2.61 -13.17
C GLU A 55 -6.85 -2.83 -11.75
N HIS A 56 -8.10 -3.24 -11.63
CA HIS A 56 -8.72 -3.53 -10.33
C HIS A 56 -8.47 -4.98 -9.95
N PHE A 57 -7.90 -5.20 -8.77
CA PHE A 57 -7.62 -6.53 -8.25
C PHE A 57 -8.82 -7.09 -7.47
N ASP A 58 -9.36 -8.23 -7.88
CA ASP A 58 -10.46 -8.90 -7.17
C ASP A 58 -9.98 -9.62 -5.90
N VAL A 59 -10.15 -8.95 -4.76
CA VAL A 59 -9.82 -9.48 -3.44
C VAL A 59 -10.62 -10.72 -3.05
N SER A 60 -11.77 -11.00 -3.68
CA SER A 60 -12.60 -12.17 -3.36
C SER A 60 -11.99 -13.48 -3.86
N ARG A 61 -11.15 -13.41 -4.89
CA ARG A 61 -10.56 -14.56 -5.61
C ARG A 61 -9.09 -14.31 -5.98
N PRO A 62 -8.20 -14.00 -5.01
CA PRO A 62 -6.82 -13.61 -5.31
C PRO A 62 -6.01 -14.73 -5.99
N MET A 63 -6.41 -16.00 -5.82
CA MET A 63 -5.73 -17.16 -6.41
C MET A 63 -6.16 -17.45 -7.86
N GLU A 64 -7.33 -16.97 -8.29
CA GLU A 64 -7.87 -17.19 -9.64
C GLU A 64 -7.32 -16.18 -10.66
N GLN A 65 -6.74 -15.08 -10.18
CA GLN A 65 -6.15 -14.05 -11.02
C GLN A 65 -4.78 -14.48 -11.56
N ASP A 66 -4.63 -14.45 -12.88
CA ASP A 66 -3.41 -14.79 -13.61
C ASP A 66 -2.51 -13.56 -13.79
N ILE A 67 -2.00 -13.05 -12.67
CA ILE A 67 -1.10 -11.90 -12.64
C ILE A 67 0.36 -12.31 -12.43
N TYR A 68 1.26 -11.70 -13.18
CA TYR A 68 2.71 -11.94 -13.13
C TYR A 68 3.47 -10.66 -13.52
N ASN A 69 4.73 -10.53 -13.06
CA ASN A 69 5.60 -9.39 -13.38
C ASN A 69 4.98 -7.99 -13.11
N CYS A 70 4.07 -7.89 -12.15
CA CYS A 70 3.28 -6.68 -11.93
C CYS A 70 3.54 -6.05 -10.54
N TYR A 71 3.04 -4.84 -10.37
CA TYR A 71 2.89 -4.21 -9.07
C TYR A 71 1.45 -4.42 -8.57
N LEU A 72 1.29 -4.76 -7.30
CA LEU A 72 -0.02 -4.89 -6.65
C LEU A 72 -0.05 -4.03 -5.40
N MET A 73 -0.95 -3.05 -5.36
CA MET A 73 -1.28 -2.27 -4.17
C MET A 73 -2.58 -2.78 -3.56
N THR A 74 -2.52 -3.12 -2.27
CA THR A 74 -3.69 -3.40 -1.45
C THR A 74 -3.79 -2.31 -0.38
N ASP A 75 -4.80 -1.45 -0.47
CA ASP A 75 -5.06 -0.36 0.48
C ASP A 75 -6.13 -0.80 1.50
N GLU A 76 -6.08 -0.24 2.72
CA GLU A 76 -6.88 -0.65 3.88
C GLU A 76 -6.88 -2.18 4.07
N SER A 77 -5.69 -2.80 3.98
CA SER A 77 -5.57 -4.25 3.81
C SER A 77 -6.15 -5.09 4.95
N VAL A 78 -6.44 -4.46 6.10
CA VAL A 78 -7.12 -5.10 7.23
C VAL A 78 -8.49 -5.67 6.82
N GLU A 79 -9.18 -5.09 5.84
CA GLU A 79 -10.52 -5.54 5.44
C GLU A 79 -10.56 -7.02 4.98
N PHE A 80 -9.52 -7.47 4.27
CA PHE A 80 -9.41 -8.84 3.76
C PHE A 80 -8.30 -9.67 4.42
N LEU A 81 -7.34 -9.01 5.09
CA LEU A 81 -6.22 -9.67 5.78
C LEU A 81 -6.35 -9.67 7.31
N ASP A 82 -7.53 -9.39 7.88
CA ASP A 82 -7.74 -9.33 9.34
C ASP A 82 -7.24 -10.60 10.07
N ALA A 83 -6.34 -10.40 11.04
CA ALA A 83 -5.82 -11.45 11.91
C ALA A 83 -6.90 -12.19 12.70
N ARG A 84 -7.98 -11.50 13.09
CA ARG A 84 -9.15 -12.10 13.76
C ARG A 84 -9.99 -12.92 12.79
N GLY A 85 -9.91 -12.59 11.50
CA GLY A 85 -10.56 -13.25 10.38
C GLY A 85 -9.76 -14.40 9.76
N SER A 86 -8.65 -14.86 10.36
CA SER A 86 -7.74 -15.87 9.78
C SER A 86 -8.39 -17.17 9.28
N MET A 87 -9.60 -17.51 9.76
CA MET A 87 -10.36 -18.68 9.29
C MET A 87 -11.24 -18.43 8.05
N LYS A 88 -11.48 -17.17 7.68
CA LYS A 88 -12.21 -16.77 6.46
C LYS A 88 -11.47 -17.28 5.22
N LYS A 89 -12.23 -17.67 4.20
CA LYS A 89 -11.67 -18.17 2.93
C LYS A 89 -10.74 -17.13 2.29
N THR A 90 -11.20 -15.89 2.18
CA THR A 90 -10.43 -14.77 1.61
C THR A 90 -9.06 -14.60 2.25
N THR A 91 -8.99 -14.55 3.58
CA THR A 91 -7.72 -14.38 4.32
C THR A 91 -6.78 -15.57 4.11
N LYS A 92 -7.32 -16.80 4.06
CA LYS A 92 -6.53 -18.00 3.73
C LYS A 92 -5.98 -17.95 2.31
N ASP A 93 -6.81 -17.58 1.34
CA ASP A 93 -6.45 -17.49 -0.07
C ASP A 93 -5.36 -16.43 -0.28
N PHE A 94 -5.46 -15.27 0.36
CA PHE A 94 -4.39 -14.27 0.39
C PHE A 94 -3.11 -14.80 1.06
N GLY A 95 -3.24 -15.59 2.13
CA GLY A 95 -2.10 -16.26 2.74
C GLY A 95 -1.37 -17.18 1.76
N TYR A 96 -2.10 -17.92 0.92
CA TYR A 96 -1.53 -18.75 -0.15
C TYR A 96 -0.94 -17.90 -1.29
N PHE A 97 -1.65 -16.87 -1.72
CA PHE A 97 -1.21 -15.92 -2.74
C PHE A 97 0.13 -15.27 -2.35
N GLY A 98 0.27 -14.86 -1.08
CA GLY A 98 1.50 -14.27 -0.54
C GLY A 98 2.74 -15.16 -0.66
N TYR A 99 2.58 -16.49 -0.70
CA TYR A 99 3.70 -17.41 -0.99
C TYR A 99 4.07 -17.50 -2.47
N GLN A 100 3.17 -17.09 -3.37
CA GLN A 100 3.38 -17.09 -4.81
C GLN A 100 3.93 -15.77 -5.35
N VAL A 101 3.81 -14.66 -4.59
CA VAL A 101 4.28 -13.32 -4.99
C VAL A 101 5.71 -13.33 -5.53
N LEU A 102 6.65 -13.94 -4.80
CA LEU A 102 8.04 -14.03 -5.23
C LEU A 102 8.22 -14.85 -6.51
N LYS A 103 7.44 -15.94 -6.66
CA LYS A 103 7.50 -16.84 -7.83
C LYS A 103 6.91 -16.23 -9.08
N ARG A 104 5.92 -15.35 -8.92
CA ARG A 104 5.22 -14.65 -10.01
C ARG A 104 5.85 -13.30 -10.36
N ASP A 105 6.96 -12.93 -9.70
CA ASP A 105 7.63 -11.64 -9.85
C ASP A 105 6.70 -10.44 -9.57
N ILE A 106 5.88 -10.56 -8.52
CA ILE A 106 4.93 -9.52 -8.10
C ILE A 106 5.57 -8.64 -7.02
N GLU A 107 5.48 -7.33 -7.19
CA GLU A 107 5.79 -6.36 -6.14
C GLU A 107 4.50 -6.03 -5.38
N TRP A 108 4.25 -6.77 -4.30
CA TRP A 108 3.03 -6.64 -3.51
C TRP A 108 3.23 -5.68 -2.34
N HIS A 109 2.57 -4.54 -2.41
CA HIS A 109 2.53 -3.52 -1.39
C HIS A 109 1.17 -3.56 -0.69
N TYR A 110 1.19 -3.72 0.63
CA TYR A 110 -0.02 -3.73 1.45
C TYR A 110 0.14 -2.78 2.62
N ASP A 111 -0.92 -2.11 3.04
CA ASP A 111 -0.87 -1.16 4.14
C ASP A 111 -1.72 -1.57 5.36
N THR A 112 -1.36 -1.03 6.51
CA THR A 112 -2.13 -1.21 7.74
C THR A 112 -1.82 -0.11 8.75
N VAL A 113 -2.75 0.14 9.67
CA VAL A 113 -2.52 1.01 10.82
C VAL A 113 -1.64 0.31 11.87
N LEU A 114 -1.94 -0.97 12.14
CA LEU A 114 -1.24 -1.79 13.12
C LEU A 114 -0.79 -3.08 12.48
N HIS A 115 0.47 -3.43 12.69
CA HIS A 115 1.06 -4.67 12.20
C HIS A 115 0.28 -5.90 12.67
N GLU A 116 -0.20 -5.86 13.91
CA GLU A 116 -0.93 -6.96 14.54
C GLU A 116 -2.33 -7.21 13.96
N ASN A 117 -2.87 -6.26 13.18
CA ASN A 117 -4.17 -6.42 12.53
C ASN A 117 -4.10 -7.33 11.30
N ILE A 118 -2.91 -7.53 10.72
CA ILE A 118 -2.73 -8.37 9.54
C ILE A 118 -2.51 -9.83 9.95
N ASP A 119 -3.04 -10.76 9.16
CA ASP A 119 -2.90 -12.20 9.38
C ASP A 119 -1.43 -12.59 9.56
N ARG A 120 -1.21 -13.50 10.51
CA ARG A 120 0.13 -13.92 10.95
C ARG A 120 0.98 -14.43 9.79
N ARG A 121 0.40 -15.14 8.82
CA ARG A 121 1.14 -15.72 7.69
C ARG A 121 1.70 -14.65 6.76
N ILE A 122 1.00 -13.53 6.64
CA ILE A 122 1.39 -12.43 5.76
C ILE A 122 2.34 -11.50 6.51
N ARG A 123 1.95 -11.02 7.69
CA ARG A 123 2.71 -10.00 8.44
C ARG A 123 4.11 -10.44 8.88
N LEU A 124 4.35 -11.74 9.10
CA LEU A 124 5.68 -12.23 9.50
C LEU A 124 6.64 -12.41 8.32
N SER A 125 6.20 -12.13 7.10
CA SER A 125 6.94 -12.40 5.88
C SER A 125 7.24 -11.24 4.94
N PRO A 126 6.94 -9.95 5.22
CA PRO A 126 7.34 -8.88 4.31
C PRO A 126 8.87 -8.81 4.23
N GLU A 127 9.37 -8.58 3.02
CA GLU A 127 10.78 -8.34 2.76
C GLU A 127 11.21 -6.97 3.30
N TYR A 128 10.30 -5.98 3.20
CA TYR A 128 10.48 -4.63 3.72
C TYR A 128 9.25 -4.14 4.48
N GLN A 129 9.50 -3.33 5.52
CA GLN A 129 8.47 -2.53 6.17
C GLN A 129 8.81 -1.06 5.96
N ILE A 130 7.82 -0.28 5.53
CA ILE A 130 7.91 1.17 5.32
C ILE A 130 6.99 1.83 6.35
N LYS A 131 7.58 2.53 7.30
CA LYS A 131 6.86 3.32 8.30
C LYS A 131 6.77 4.78 7.85
N THR A 132 5.58 5.36 7.91
CA THR A 132 5.34 6.76 7.55
C THR A 132 4.83 7.56 8.75
N GLU A 133 5.37 8.77 8.94
CA GLU A 133 4.89 9.72 9.94
C GLU A 133 4.63 11.09 9.30
N ARG A 134 3.41 11.61 9.51
CA ARG A 134 2.99 12.95 9.09
C ARG A 134 3.81 14.02 9.83
N VAL A 135 4.26 15.05 9.11
CA VAL A 135 4.85 16.25 9.70
C VAL A 135 4.06 17.49 9.24
N PRO A 136 3.48 18.27 10.16
CA PRO A 136 3.33 18.00 11.59
C PRO A 136 2.39 16.81 11.85
N ARG A 137 2.50 16.17 13.03
CA ARG A 137 1.66 15.02 13.41
C ARG A 137 0.17 15.35 13.49
N ASP A 138 -0.15 16.60 13.77
CA ASP A 138 -1.51 17.11 13.83
C ASP A 138 -2.15 17.10 12.43
N VAL A 139 -3.26 16.35 12.29
CA VAL A 139 -3.99 16.20 11.03
C VAL A 139 -4.78 17.45 10.63
N GLN A 140 -4.98 18.38 11.55
CA GLN A 140 -5.66 19.66 11.30
C GLN A 140 -4.70 20.73 10.74
N LYS A 141 -3.39 20.48 10.79
CA LYS A 141 -2.38 21.38 10.21
C LYS A 141 -2.01 20.92 8.80
N PRO A 142 -1.60 21.84 7.90
CA PRO A 142 -1.18 21.48 6.55
C PRO A 142 -0.04 20.46 6.56
N LEU A 143 -0.07 19.51 5.62
CA LEU A 143 0.98 18.51 5.48
C LEU A 143 2.25 19.16 4.93
N VAL A 144 3.32 19.26 5.72
CA VAL A 144 4.58 19.88 5.31
C VAL A 144 5.57 18.84 4.77
N ALA A 145 5.65 17.68 5.43
CA ALA A 145 6.54 16.60 5.03
C ALA A 145 6.03 15.25 5.53
N VAL A 146 6.62 14.17 5.02
CA VAL A 146 6.44 12.82 5.55
C VAL A 146 7.80 12.25 5.93
N ARG A 147 7.97 11.84 7.19
CA ARG A 147 9.14 11.07 7.60
C ARG A 147 8.90 9.62 7.22
N VAL A 148 9.82 9.04 6.46
CA VAL A 148 9.76 7.67 5.99
C VAL A 148 10.89 6.89 6.65
N SER A 149 10.59 5.71 7.18
CA SER A 149 11.59 4.78 7.72
C SER A 149 11.41 3.41 7.11
N VAL A 150 12.44 2.91 6.45
CA VAL A 150 12.43 1.62 5.76
C VAL A 150 13.31 0.64 6.52
N SER A 151 12.74 -0.48 6.93
CA SER A 151 13.47 -1.60 7.53
C SER A 151 13.35 -2.83 6.65
N SER A 152 14.44 -3.60 6.56
CA SER A 152 14.47 -4.87 5.82
C SER A 152 14.45 -6.03 6.80
N ARG A 153 13.84 -7.14 6.39
CA ARG A 153 13.87 -8.39 7.16
C ARG A 153 15.28 -8.93 7.38
N TRP A 154 16.22 -8.65 6.48
CA TRP A 154 17.57 -9.24 6.51
C TRP A 154 18.63 -8.36 7.16
N ASN A 155 18.35 -7.07 7.37
CA ASN A 155 19.32 -6.12 7.91
C ASN A 155 18.85 -5.52 9.23
N VAL A 156 19.75 -5.48 10.21
CA VAL A 156 19.51 -4.82 11.49
C VAL A 156 19.70 -3.31 11.33
N GLY A 157 18.60 -2.59 11.16
CA GLY A 157 18.58 -1.13 11.09
C GLY A 157 17.51 -0.60 10.16
N ALA A 158 16.93 0.55 10.51
CA ALA A 158 16.04 1.30 9.64
C ALA A 158 16.82 2.43 8.95
N ARG A 159 16.60 2.62 7.65
CA ARG A 159 17.02 3.82 6.94
C ARG A 159 15.88 4.81 6.96
N SER A 160 16.14 6.02 7.44
CA SER A 160 15.12 7.07 7.51
C SER A 160 15.48 8.24 6.63
N PHE A 161 14.48 8.83 5.99
CA PHE A 161 14.58 10.04 5.21
C PHE A 161 13.29 10.87 5.34
N ILE A 162 13.34 12.11 4.88
CA ILE A 162 12.19 13.02 4.87
C ILE A 162 11.79 13.22 3.42
N LEU A 163 10.53 12.94 3.11
CA LEU A 163 9.90 13.35 1.87
C LEU A 163 9.37 14.77 2.07
N GLU A 164 10.13 15.74 1.57
CA GLU A 164 9.72 17.13 1.52
C GLU A 164 8.69 17.33 0.40
N GLU A 165 7.82 18.33 0.56
CA GLU A 165 6.80 18.69 -0.44
C GLU A 165 5.92 17.53 -0.94
N PRO A 166 5.34 16.70 -0.06
CA PRO A 166 4.59 15.50 -0.45
C PRO A 166 3.38 15.80 -1.35
N TRP A 167 2.86 17.03 -1.34
CA TRP A 167 1.77 17.48 -2.21
C TRP A 167 2.09 17.38 -3.70
N ARG A 168 3.37 17.36 -4.09
CA ARG A 168 3.78 17.18 -5.49
C ARG A 168 3.36 15.84 -6.08
N PHE A 169 3.04 14.86 -5.24
CA PHE A 169 2.60 13.53 -5.62
C PHE A 169 1.09 13.31 -5.51
N PHE A 170 0.33 14.31 -5.05
CA PHE A 170 -1.14 14.21 -4.96
C PHE A 170 -1.82 13.93 -6.30
N PRO A 171 -1.32 14.41 -7.46
CA PRO A 171 -1.87 13.98 -8.73
C PRO A 171 -1.80 12.47 -9.01
N LEU A 172 -1.03 11.68 -8.24
CA LEU A 172 -0.90 10.24 -8.43
C LEU A 172 -2.03 9.42 -7.80
N TYR A 173 -2.74 9.97 -6.81
CA TYR A 173 -3.73 9.21 -6.04
C TYR A 173 -4.85 10.11 -5.50
N ASN A 174 -5.99 9.52 -5.14
CA ASN A 174 -7.11 10.23 -4.54
C ASN A 174 -6.72 10.70 -3.13
N ASP A 175 -6.17 11.91 -3.02
CA ASP A 175 -5.70 12.46 -1.77
C ASP A 175 -6.85 13.09 -0.97
N TRP A 176 -7.26 12.46 0.12
CA TRP A 176 -8.28 13.01 1.03
C TRP A 176 -7.63 13.94 2.08
N VAL A 177 -6.63 14.70 1.65
CA VAL A 177 -5.85 15.57 2.52
C VAL A 177 -6.72 16.77 2.90
N ARG A 178 -6.99 16.92 4.20
CA ARG A 178 -7.93 17.94 4.72
C ARG A 178 -7.46 19.38 4.55
N VAL A 179 -6.15 19.60 4.53
CA VAL A 179 -5.52 20.92 4.43
C VAL A 179 -4.26 20.77 3.58
N THR A 180 -4.30 21.26 2.36
CA THR A 180 -3.13 21.35 1.48
C THR A 180 -2.33 22.60 1.84
N PRO A 181 -0.99 22.60 1.76
CA PRO A 181 -0.19 23.79 2.05
C PRO A 181 -0.48 24.99 1.14
N MET A 182 -1.16 24.77 0.00
CA MET A 182 -1.52 25.82 -0.96
C MET A 182 -2.62 26.79 -0.48
N GLU A 183 -3.21 26.57 0.70
CA GLU A 183 -4.17 27.52 1.30
C GLU A 183 -3.53 28.51 2.28
N ILE A 184 -2.20 28.55 2.39
CA ILE A 184 -1.50 29.62 3.10
C ILE A 184 -0.86 30.53 2.05
N ALA A 185 -1.68 31.41 1.48
CA ALA A 185 -1.25 32.61 0.77
C ALA A 185 -1.42 33.83 1.68
#